data_AF-A0A1F7V4U8-F1
#
_entry.id   AF-A0A1F7V4U8-F1
#
_cell.length_a   1.000
_cell.length_b   1.000
_cell.length_c   1.000
_cell.angle_alpha   90.00
_cell.angle_beta   90.00
_cell.angle_gamma   90.00
#
_symmetry.space_group_name_H-M   'P 1'
#
loop_
_entity.id
_entity.type
_entity.pdbx_description
1 polymer ?
#
loop_
_entity_poly.entity_id
_entity_poly.type
_entity_poly.pdbx_seq_one_letter_code
_entity_poly.pdbx_strand_id
1 'polypeptide(L)'
;MRFNLQCHSGLDPESRNRKQTKSIFFLYFFWIPASRLDLARLVAGMTVWLIFPFSAYSVGISVSPPSLELRGAPNKKITGAFTVTNPSRETVIYEITNDGLFSLAITPTTFLLEPNKSAIVSVEYQPIDKLTTDKLTTTQLSVLGRPLTVNPTQAASGIKLPVSIATGQVAGAATRRYDPMMMGIILFDALLLAWLFYLIIKRLRMRSTHP
;
A
#
# COMPACT_ATOMS: atom_id res chain seq x y z
N MET A 1 29.53 -30.56 -73.39
CA MET A 1 30.08 -29.24 -73.77
C MET A 1 30.12 -28.35 -72.54
N ARG A 2 31.30 -27.81 -72.21
CA ARG A 2 31.47 -26.76 -71.20
C ARG A 2 30.99 -25.43 -71.80
N PHE A 3 30.29 -24.62 -71.02
CA PHE A 3 30.49 -23.16 -71.01
C PHE A 3 30.37 -22.66 -69.57
N ASN A 4 31.27 -21.75 -69.28
CA ASN A 4 31.62 -21.13 -68.01
C ASN A 4 31.23 -19.65 -68.14
N LEU A 5 30.85 -19.00 -67.03
CA LEU A 5 31.26 -17.65 -66.59
C LEU A 5 30.14 -16.82 -65.92
N GLN A 6 30.47 -16.40 -64.68
CA GLN A 6 30.29 -15.08 -64.07
C GLN A 6 28.88 -14.59 -63.71
N CYS A 7 28.56 -14.52 -62.41
CA CYS A 7 28.82 -13.41 -61.47
C CYS A 7 27.74 -12.32 -61.53
N HIS A 8 26.94 -12.22 -60.46
CA HIS A 8 26.75 -10.94 -59.81
C HIS A 8 26.50 -11.09 -58.31
N SER A 9 27.40 -10.46 -57.59
CA SER A 9 27.49 -10.25 -56.15
C SER A 9 26.40 -9.32 -55.64
N GLY A 10 25.77 -9.70 -54.53
CA GLY A 10 24.92 -8.85 -53.70
C GLY A 10 25.02 -9.27 -52.24
N LEU A 11 26.25 -9.37 -51.72
CA LEU A 11 26.49 -9.55 -50.29
C LEU A 11 26.39 -8.19 -49.61
N ASP A 12 25.25 -8.02 -48.94
CA ASP A 12 24.92 -6.96 -48.00
C ASP A 12 26.07 -6.66 -47.01
N PRO A 13 26.60 -5.43 -46.95
CA PRO A 13 27.74 -5.09 -46.08
C PRO A 13 27.38 -4.93 -44.59
N GLU A 14 26.11 -5.05 -44.18
CA GLU A 14 25.66 -4.67 -42.84
C GLU A 14 25.74 -5.77 -41.76
N SER A 15 26.22 -6.98 -42.05
CA SER A 15 26.28 -8.06 -41.03
C SER A 15 27.64 -8.27 -40.35
N ARG A 16 28.71 -7.62 -40.84
CA ARG A 16 30.09 -7.92 -40.39
C ARG A 16 30.53 -7.15 -39.13
N ASN A 17 29.80 -6.13 -38.68
CA ASN A 17 30.26 -5.22 -37.63
C ASN A 17 29.75 -5.54 -36.19
N ARG A 18 29.01 -6.64 -35.97
CA ARG A 18 28.49 -6.98 -34.62
C ARG A 18 29.25 -8.10 -33.90
N LYS A 19 30.21 -8.76 -34.56
CA LYS A 19 30.97 -9.88 -33.97
C LYS A 19 32.42 -9.56 -33.57
N GLN A 20 32.97 -8.40 -33.95
CA GLN A 20 34.37 -8.06 -33.62
C GLN A 20 34.56 -7.24 -32.34
N THR A 21 33.50 -6.77 -31.68
CA THR A 21 33.65 -5.96 -30.46
C THR A 21 33.65 -6.78 -29.15
N LYS A 22 33.37 -8.08 -29.22
CA LYS A 22 33.32 -8.96 -28.03
C LYS A 22 34.61 -9.74 -27.76
N SER A 23 35.56 -9.80 -28.71
CA SER A 23 36.76 -10.65 -28.57
C SER A 23 38.03 -9.89 -28.20
N ILE A 24 38.09 -8.57 -28.37
CA ILE A 24 39.31 -7.79 -28.11
C ILE A 24 39.49 -7.48 -26.61
N PHE A 25 38.40 -7.45 -25.84
CA PHE A 25 38.48 -7.21 -24.39
C PHE A 25 38.93 -8.43 -23.57
N PHE A 26 38.91 -9.63 -24.15
CA PHE A 26 39.20 -10.87 -23.42
C PHE A 26 40.68 -11.28 -23.44
N LEU A 27 41.50 -10.72 -24.34
CA LEU A 27 42.88 -11.17 -24.55
C LEU A 27 43.97 -10.31 -23.91
N TYR A 28 43.65 -9.13 -23.38
CA TYR A 28 44.66 -8.29 -22.73
C TYR A 28 44.89 -8.59 -21.24
N PHE A 29 44.05 -9.43 -20.61
CA PHE A 29 44.11 -9.64 -19.16
C PHE A 29 44.86 -10.90 -18.72
N PHE A 30 45.22 -11.81 -19.64
CA PHE A 30 45.63 -13.17 -19.27
C PHE A 30 47.11 -13.52 -19.47
N TRP A 31 47.98 -12.58 -19.88
CA TRP A 31 49.40 -12.87 -20.09
C TRP A 31 50.32 -11.83 -19.43
N ILE A 32 50.36 -11.81 -18.10
CA ILE A 32 51.37 -11.07 -17.33
C ILE A 32 51.84 -11.96 -16.18
N PRO A 33 53.15 -12.23 -16.02
CA PRO A 33 53.69 -13.18 -15.05
C PRO A 33 53.40 -12.76 -13.59
N ALA A 34 52.99 -13.73 -12.78
CA ALA A 34 52.50 -13.59 -11.40
C ALA A 34 53.56 -13.25 -10.33
N SER A 35 54.69 -12.65 -10.69
CA SER A 35 55.84 -12.49 -9.78
C SER A 35 55.90 -11.16 -9.01
N ARG A 36 55.02 -10.20 -9.31
CA ARG A 36 54.87 -8.94 -8.54
C ARG A 36 53.40 -8.49 -8.53
N LEU A 37 52.67 -8.85 -7.47
CA LEU A 37 51.34 -8.30 -7.19
C LEU A 37 51.50 -6.88 -6.64
N ASP A 38 51.59 -5.91 -7.55
CA ASP A 38 51.58 -4.49 -7.21
C ASP A 38 50.25 -4.09 -6.57
N LEU A 39 50.29 -3.34 -5.47
CA LEU A 39 49.10 -2.83 -4.74
C LEU A 39 48.12 -2.13 -5.71
N ALA A 40 48.66 -1.42 -6.69
CA ALA A 40 47.89 -0.76 -7.74
C ALA A 40 47.05 -1.71 -8.59
N ARG A 41 47.48 -2.97 -8.78
CA ARG A 41 46.73 -3.99 -9.54
C ARG A 41 45.57 -4.55 -8.73
N LEU A 42 45.75 -4.72 -7.42
CA LEU A 42 44.66 -5.10 -6.52
C LEU A 42 43.61 -3.99 -6.44
N VAL A 43 44.06 -2.73 -6.31
CA VAL A 43 43.17 -1.57 -6.32
C VAL A 43 42.44 -1.47 -7.66
N ALA A 44 43.14 -1.55 -8.80
CA ALA A 44 42.50 -1.48 -10.12
C ALA A 44 41.50 -2.61 -10.35
N GLY A 45 41.84 -3.86 -10.00
CA GLY A 45 40.92 -5.00 -10.11
C GLY A 45 39.68 -4.86 -9.22
N MET A 46 39.86 -4.39 -7.99
CA MET A 46 38.78 -4.16 -7.04
C MET A 46 37.88 -2.99 -7.45
N THR A 47 38.45 -1.94 -8.05
CA THR A 47 37.70 -0.80 -8.60
C THR A 47 36.86 -1.22 -9.79
N VAL A 48 37.41 -2.05 -10.69
CA VAL A 48 36.66 -2.61 -11.83
C VAL A 48 35.51 -3.51 -11.37
N TRP A 49 35.71 -4.31 -10.31
CA TRP A 49 34.65 -5.15 -9.74
C TRP A 49 33.51 -4.32 -9.11
N LEU A 50 33.84 -3.15 -8.53
CA LEU A 50 32.85 -2.24 -7.94
C LEU A 50 31.97 -1.52 -8.98
N ILE A 51 32.46 -1.35 -10.21
CA ILE A 51 31.76 -0.63 -11.29
C ILE A 51 30.88 -1.57 -12.12
N PHE A 52 30.97 -2.90 -11.92
CA PHE A 52 30.08 -3.83 -12.61
C PHE A 52 28.62 -3.63 -12.16
N PRO A 53 27.70 -3.26 -13.07
CA PRO A 53 26.31 -3.03 -12.72
C PRO A 53 25.61 -4.38 -12.48
N PHE A 54 25.53 -4.80 -11.22
CA PHE A 54 24.66 -5.91 -10.83
C PHE A 54 23.20 -5.50 -11.08
N SER A 55 22.58 -6.12 -12.07
CA SER A 55 21.16 -5.90 -12.37
C SER A 55 20.31 -6.69 -11.37
N ALA A 56 19.84 -6.01 -10.32
CA ALA A 56 18.88 -6.56 -9.38
C ALA A 56 17.44 -6.24 -9.83
N TYR A 57 16.56 -7.24 -9.81
CA TYR A 57 15.15 -7.08 -10.15
C TYR A 57 14.33 -7.34 -8.89
N SER A 58 13.45 -6.42 -8.51
CA SER A 58 12.54 -6.59 -7.38
C SER A 58 11.09 -6.62 -7.84
N VAL A 59 10.29 -7.43 -7.15
CA VAL A 59 8.85 -7.41 -7.28
C VAL A 59 8.30 -6.30 -6.38
N GLY A 60 7.58 -5.35 -6.96
CA GLY A 60 6.86 -4.32 -6.22
C GLY A 60 5.44 -4.76 -5.90
N ILE A 61 4.93 -4.31 -4.75
CA ILE A 61 3.54 -4.49 -4.34
C ILE A 61 3.00 -3.12 -3.94
N SER A 62 1.84 -2.76 -4.48
CA SER A 62 1.12 -1.57 -4.03
C SER A 62 -0.25 -2.00 -3.53
N VAL A 63 -0.58 -1.60 -2.30
CA VAL A 63 -1.87 -1.87 -1.67
C VAL A 63 -2.54 -0.55 -1.35
N SER A 64 -3.81 -0.41 -1.71
CA SER A 64 -4.62 0.77 -1.42
C SER A 64 -5.99 0.35 -0.91
N PRO A 65 -6.48 0.89 0.22
CA PRO A 65 -5.82 1.84 1.14
C PRO A 65 -4.67 1.22 1.97
N PRO A 66 -3.80 2.04 2.62
CA PRO A 66 -2.70 1.55 3.47
C PRO A 66 -3.15 0.92 4.80
N SER A 67 -4.41 1.12 5.19
CA SER A 67 -5.08 0.46 6.30
C SER A 67 -6.52 0.18 5.92
N LEU A 68 -7.06 -0.96 6.32
CA LEU A 68 -8.45 -1.32 6.05
C LEU A 68 -9.29 -1.12 7.30
N GLU A 69 -10.28 -0.23 7.23
CA GLU A 69 -11.26 -0.05 8.31
C GLU A 69 -12.56 -0.77 7.97
N LEU A 70 -12.89 -1.78 8.77
CA LEU A 70 -14.13 -2.54 8.69
C LEU A 70 -15.10 -2.01 9.75
N ARG A 71 -16.12 -1.27 9.32
CA ARG A 71 -17.15 -0.70 10.21
C ARG A 71 -18.49 -1.37 9.97
N GLY A 72 -19.14 -1.81 11.03
CA GLY A 72 -20.45 -2.45 10.90
C GLY A 72 -21.18 -2.61 12.22
N ALA A 73 -22.47 -2.89 12.11
CA ALA A 73 -23.30 -3.17 13.26
C ALA A 73 -22.83 -4.45 13.98
N PRO A 74 -22.95 -4.51 15.31
CA PRO A 74 -22.65 -5.72 16.05
C PRO A 74 -23.49 -6.90 15.52
N ASN A 75 -22.88 -8.09 15.48
CA ASN A 75 -23.48 -9.35 15.03
C ASN A 75 -23.91 -9.40 13.55
N LYS A 76 -23.53 -8.43 12.73
CA LYS A 76 -23.69 -8.50 11.28
C LYS A 76 -22.36 -8.80 10.60
N LYS A 77 -22.45 -9.41 9.41
CA LYS A 77 -21.32 -9.57 8.50
C LYS A 77 -20.80 -8.19 8.11
N ILE A 78 -19.51 -7.96 8.30
CA ILE A 78 -18.84 -6.71 7.95
C ILE A 78 -17.96 -6.99 6.74
N THR A 79 -18.18 -6.26 5.66
CA THR A 79 -17.43 -6.40 4.41
C THR A 79 -16.60 -5.17 4.15
N GLY A 80 -15.37 -5.36 3.69
CA GLY A 80 -14.54 -4.29 3.14
C GLY A 80 -13.77 -4.79 1.93
N ALA A 81 -13.16 -3.86 1.20
CA ALA A 81 -12.36 -4.18 0.04
C ALA A 81 -11.09 -3.35 0.01
N PHE A 82 -10.02 -3.94 -0.50
CA PHE A 82 -8.79 -3.24 -0.82
C PHE A 82 -8.32 -3.64 -2.21
N THR A 83 -7.52 -2.78 -2.81
CA THR A 83 -6.95 -2.99 -4.14
C THR A 83 -5.49 -3.34 -4.03
N VAL A 84 -5.09 -4.43 -4.69
CA VAL A 84 -3.70 -4.81 -4.87
C VAL A 84 -3.31 -4.51 -6.31
N THR A 85 -2.22 -3.78 -6.48
CA THR A 85 -1.68 -3.38 -7.79
C THR A 85 -0.28 -3.93 -7.95
N ASN A 86 0.01 -4.43 -9.15
CA ASN A 86 1.34 -4.87 -9.55
C ASN A 86 2.09 -3.75 -10.29
N PRO A 87 2.96 -2.96 -9.62
CA PRO A 87 3.80 -1.95 -10.29
C PRO A 87 5.01 -2.57 -11.02
N SER A 88 5.19 -3.89 -10.96
CA SER A 88 6.33 -4.57 -11.57
C SER A 88 6.14 -4.71 -13.08
N ARG A 89 7.25 -4.92 -13.80
CA ARG A 89 7.24 -5.17 -15.25
C ARG A 89 6.96 -6.63 -15.62
N GLU A 90 6.76 -7.49 -14.62
CA GLU A 90 6.56 -8.93 -14.77
C GLU A 90 5.27 -9.37 -14.10
N THR A 91 4.77 -10.53 -14.51
CA THR A 91 3.59 -11.17 -13.92
C THR A 91 3.94 -11.76 -12.55
N VAL A 92 3.10 -11.46 -11.57
CA VAL A 92 3.32 -11.81 -10.16
C VAL A 92 2.10 -12.57 -9.64
N ILE A 93 2.35 -13.64 -8.88
CA ILE A 93 1.34 -14.35 -8.11
C ILE A 93 1.26 -13.71 -6.74
N TYR A 94 0.08 -13.26 -6.36
CA TYR A 94 -0.22 -12.72 -5.05
C TYR A 94 -0.94 -13.76 -4.20
N GLU A 95 -0.52 -13.88 -2.95
CA GLU A 95 -1.11 -14.72 -1.93
C GLU A 95 -1.42 -13.85 -0.71
N ILE A 96 -2.64 -13.99 -0.19
CA ILE A 96 -3.12 -13.21 0.94
C ILE A 96 -3.42 -14.15 2.09
N THR A 97 -2.71 -13.94 3.19
CA THR A 97 -2.86 -14.71 4.42
C THR A 97 -3.36 -13.81 5.54
N ASN A 98 -4.13 -14.40 6.44
CA ASN A 98 -4.54 -13.75 7.67
C ASN A 98 -3.62 -14.22 8.80
N ASP A 99 -2.85 -13.28 9.35
CA ASP A 99 -1.89 -13.56 10.42
C ASP A 99 -2.51 -13.30 11.81
N GLY A 100 -3.78 -12.92 11.86
CA GLY A 100 -4.50 -12.58 13.08
C GLY A 100 -5.18 -13.77 13.76
N LEU A 101 -5.65 -13.50 14.99
CA LEU A 101 -6.40 -14.46 15.81
C LEU A 101 -7.86 -14.63 15.35
N PHE A 102 -8.38 -13.69 14.56
CA PHE A 102 -9.78 -13.67 14.12
C PHE A 102 -9.91 -14.29 12.74
N SER A 103 -10.94 -15.11 12.52
CA SER A 103 -11.22 -15.66 11.19
C SER A 103 -11.80 -14.59 10.27
N LEU A 104 -11.15 -14.38 9.12
CA LEU A 104 -11.55 -13.46 8.06
C LEU A 104 -11.70 -14.27 6.78
N ALA A 105 -12.84 -14.13 6.09
CA ALA A 105 -13.02 -14.70 4.77
C ALA A 105 -12.47 -13.72 3.73
N ILE A 106 -11.48 -14.16 2.95
CA ILE A 106 -10.78 -13.35 1.96
C ILE A 106 -11.05 -13.93 0.58
N THR A 107 -11.52 -13.10 -0.35
CA THR A 107 -11.80 -13.54 -1.71
C THR A 107 -11.33 -12.49 -2.73
N PRO A 108 -10.45 -12.86 -3.68
CA PRO A 108 -9.68 -14.11 -3.78
C PRO A 108 -8.49 -14.16 -2.79
N THR A 109 -8.13 -15.35 -2.30
CA THR A 109 -6.91 -15.58 -1.48
C THR A 109 -5.64 -15.63 -2.32
N THR A 110 -5.72 -16.18 -3.52
CA THR A 110 -4.61 -16.26 -4.47
C THR A 110 -5.07 -15.80 -5.84
N PHE A 111 -4.23 -15.02 -6.51
CA PHE A 111 -4.53 -14.51 -7.85
C PHE A 111 -3.25 -14.09 -8.56
N LEU A 112 -3.34 -14.06 -9.89
CA LEU A 112 -2.24 -13.66 -10.76
C LEU A 112 -2.54 -12.27 -11.31
N LEU A 113 -1.54 -11.39 -11.23
CA LEU A 113 -1.61 -10.04 -11.80
C LEU A 113 -0.52 -9.84 -12.83
N GLU A 114 -0.94 -9.44 -14.01
CA GLU A 114 -0.07 -8.94 -15.07
C GLU A 114 0.54 -7.57 -14.69
N PRO A 115 1.61 -7.14 -15.39
CA PRO A 115 2.25 -5.84 -15.17
C PRO A 115 1.26 -4.68 -15.23
N ASN A 116 1.33 -3.78 -14.24
CA ASN A 116 0.48 -2.59 -14.10
C ASN A 116 -1.03 -2.87 -13.99
N LYS A 117 -1.42 -4.12 -13.67
CA LYS A 117 -2.81 -4.47 -13.39
C LYS A 117 -3.11 -4.42 -11.90
N SER A 118 -4.39 -4.26 -11.58
CA SER A 118 -4.91 -4.27 -10.23
C SER A 118 -6.03 -5.29 -10.07
N ALA A 119 -6.16 -5.83 -8.87
CA ALA A 119 -7.24 -6.71 -8.46
C ALA A 119 -7.87 -6.17 -7.17
N ILE A 120 -9.19 -6.30 -7.08
CA ILE A 120 -9.96 -5.97 -5.88
C ILE A 120 -10.10 -7.23 -5.04
N VAL A 121 -9.73 -7.13 -3.78
CA VAL A 121 -9.84 -8.21 -2.80
C VAL A 121 -10.88 -7.82 -1.78
N SER A 122 -11.88 -8.68 -1.63
CA SER A 122 -12.91 -8.56 -0.61
C SER A 122 -12.51 -9.28 0.66
N VAL A 123 -12.79 -8.64 1.80
CA VAL A 123 -12.57 -9.17 3.14
C VAL A 123 -13.89 -9.13 3.88
N GLU A 124 -14.31 -10.27 4.41
CA GLU A 124 -15.51 -10.42 5.21
C GLU A 124 -15.14 -10.89 6.62
N TYR A 125 -15.65 -10.18 7.61
CA TYR A 125 -15.56 -10.53 9.01
C TYR A 125 -16.94 -10.92 9.54
N GLN A 126 -17.02 -12.09 10.18
CA GLN A 126 -18.23 -12.58 10.82
C GLN A 126 -18.00 -12.73 12.33
N PRO A 127 -18.67 -11.92 13.18
CA PRO A 127 -18.57 -12.04 14.63
C PRO A 127 -19.13 -13.40 15.08
N ILE A 128 -18.33 -14.17 15.82
CA ILE A 128 -18.74 -15.49 16.34
C ILE A 128 -19.62 -15.34 17.59
N ASP A 129 -19.35 -14.33 18.42
CA ASP A 129 -20.08 -14.10 19.67
C ASP A 129 -21.11 -12.96 19.56
N LYS A 130 -22.37 -13.32 19.84
CA LYS A 130 -23.51 -12.39 19.87
C LYS A 130 -23.42 -11.30 20.97
N LEU A 131 -22.45 -11.41 21.87
CA LEU A 131 -22.25 -10.55 23.04
C LEU A 131 -21.15 -9.49 22.87
N THR A 132 -20.47 -9.41 21.72
CA THR A 132 -19.39 -8.43 21.53
C THR A 132 -19.98 -7.08 21.15
N THR A 133 -20.48 -6.36 22.15
CA THR A 133 -20.90 -4.97 22.05
C THR A 133 -19.65 -4.09 21.97
N ASP A 134 -19.58 -3.23 20.94
CA ASP A 134 -18.68 -2.08 20.83
C ASP A 134 -17.18 -2.33 21.10
N LYS A 135 -16.58 -3.31 20.41
CA LYS A 135 -15.13 -3.57 20.50
C LYS A 135 -14.37 -3.10 19.26
N LEU A 136 -13.37 -2.24 19.45
CA LEU A 136 -12.35 -1.98 18.45
C LEU A 136 -11.30 -3.09 18.50
N THR A 137 -11.13 -3.79 17.38
CA THR A 137 -10.21 -4.94 17.27
C THR A 137 -9.28 -4.72 16.09
N THR A 138 -7.99 -4.93 16.30
CA THR A 138 -6.98 -4.79 15.24
C THR A 138 -6.39 -6.16 14.88
N THR A 139 -6.17 -6.37 13.59
CA THR A 139 -5.58 -7.58 13.02
C THR A 139 -4.67 -7.22 11.84
N GLN A 140 -3.84 -8.16 11.40
CA GLN A 140 -2.89 -7.96 10.31
C GLN A 140 -3.16 -8.97 9.20
N LEU A 141 -3.25 -8.47 7.96
CA LEU A 141 -3.26 -9.29 6.75
C LEU A 141 -1.89 -9.20 6.09
N SER A 142 -1.35 -10.33 5.66
CA SER A 142 -0.10 -10.39 4.91
C SER A 142 -0.39 -10.60 3.43
N VAL A 143 0.17 -9.74 2.59
CA VAL A 143 0.09 -9.83 1.13
C VAL A 143 1.48 -10.16 0.62
N LEU A 144 1.65 -11.35 0.06
CA LEU A 144 2.91 -11.87 -0.46
C LEU A 144 2.85 -11.91 -1.99
N GLY A 145 3.83 -11.30 -2.65
CA GLY A 145 3.99 -11.30 -4.11
C GLY A 145 5.20 -12.12 -4.49
N ARG A 146 4.98 -13.17 -5.29
CA ARG A 146 6.04 -14.03 -5.83
C ARG A 146 6.10 -13.90 -7.36
N PRO A 147 7.28 -13.66 -7.95
CA PRO A 147 7.40 -13.61 -9.40
C PRO A 147 7.11 -15.00 -9.99
N LEU A 148 6.50 -15.03 -11.18
CA LEU A 148 6.25 -16.29 -11.89
C LEU A 148 7.55 -16.86 -12.49
N THR A 149 8.49 -15.99 -12.84
CA THR A 149 9.79 -16.37 -13.41
C THR A 149 10.79 -16.63 -12.28
N VAL A 150 11.46 -17.77 -12.28
CA VAL A 150 12.54 -18.08 -11.34
C VAL A 150 13.86 -17.53 -11.87
N ASN A 151 14.12 -16.25 -11.63
CA ASN A 151 15.45 -15.68 -11.76
C ASN A 151 16.14 -15.63 -10.39
N PRO A 152 17.43 -16.01 -10.27
CA PRO A 152 18.13 -16.10 -8.99
C PRO A 152 18.35 -14.73 -8.31
N THR A 153 18.14 -13.62 -9.05
CA THR A 153 18.24 -12.25 -8.54
C THR A 153 16.90 -11.60 -8.23
N GLN A 154 15.78 -12.33 -8.40
CA GLN A 154 14.45 -11.80 -8.12
C GLN A 154 14.07 -12.02 -6.65
N ALA A 155 13.87 -10.91 -5.94
CA ALA A 155 13.38 -10.93 -4.57
C ALA A 155 11.84 -10.97 -4.55
N ALA A 156 11.29 -11.91 -3.78
CA ALA A 156 9.89 -11.87 -3.40
C ALA A 156 9.62 -10.66 -2.49
N SER A 157 8.39 -10.15 -2.52
CA SER A 157 8.00 -8.98 -1.74
C SER A 157 6.78 -9.30 -0.89
N GLY A 158 6.65 -8.61 0.24
CA GLY A 158 5.58 -8.84 1.20
C GLY A 158 5.22 -7.55 1.93
N ILE A 159 3.93 -7.30 2.10
CA ILE A 159 3.42 -6.15 2.85
C ILE A 159 2.42 -6.65 3.88
N LYS A 160 2.51 -6.09 5.09
CA LYS A 160 1.51 -6.27 6.14
C LYS A 160 0.52 -5.12 6.13
N LEU A 161 -0.74 -5.43 5.89
CA LEU A 161 -1.86 -4.51 5.89
C LEU A 161 -2.56 -4.56 7.26
N PRO A 162 -2.50 -3.49 8.08
CA PRO A 162 -3.28 -3.42 9.31
C PRO A 162 -4.77 -3.29 8.98
N VAL A 163 -5.59 -4.08 9.67
CA VAL A 163 -7.04 -4.08 9.56
C VAL A 163 -7.65 -3.73 10.91
N SER A 164 -8.46 -2.69 10.95
CA SER A 164 -9.16 -2.22 12.14
C SER A 164 -10.64 -2.54 11.99
N ILE A 165 -11.16 -3.38 12.87
CA ILE A 165 -12.57 -3.76 12.94
C ILE A 165 -13.21 -2.95 14.05
N ALA A 166 -14.11 -2.04 13.68
CA ALA A 166 -14.95 -1.32 14.61
C ALA A 166 -16.37 -1.88 14.49
N THR A 167 -16.69 -2.83 15.39
CA THR A 167 -18.08 -3.17 15.69
C THR A 167 -18.58 -2.09 16.62
N GLY A 168 -19.57 -1.32 16.20
CA GLY A 168 -20.09 -0.19 16.96
C GLY A 168 -21.39 0.30 16.33
N GLN A 169 -22.27 0.93 17.11
CA GLN A 169 -23.26 1.78 16.46
C GLN A 169 -22.49 2.77 15.59
N VAL A 170 -22.73 2.74 14.28
CA VAL A 170 -22.41 3.88 13.44
C VAL A 170 -23.23 4.99 14.07
N ALA A 171 -22.57 5.79 14.92
CA ALA A 171 -23.11 7.03 15.40
C ALA A 171 -23.21 7.87 14.13
N GLY A 172 -24.29 7.65 13.37
CA GLY A 172 -24.85 8.68 12.52
C GLY A 172 -24.85 9.87 13.44
N ALA A 173 -23.99 10.85 13.10
CA ALA A 173 -23.65 11.97 13.96
C ALA A 173 -24.95 12.33 14.65
N ALA A 174 -25.01 12.12 15.97
CA ALA A 174 -26.16 12.54 16.73
C ALA A 174 -26.12 14.06 16.63
N THR A 175 -26.60 14.59 15.51
CA THR A 175 -27.09 15.95 15.40
C THR A 175 -28.13 15.93 16.48
N ARG A 176 -27.74 16.45 17.65
CA ARG A 176 -28.62 16.66 18.79
C ARG A 176 -29.74 17.47 18.18
N ARG A 177 -30.81 16.79 17.76
CA ARG A 177 -31.99 17.44 17.21
C ARG A 177 -32.45 18.26 18.39
N TYR A 178 -32.16 19.55 18.36
CA TYR A 178 -32.66 20.47 19.35
C TYR A 178 -34.16 20.36 19.24
N ASP A 179 -34.76 19.66 20.21
CA ASP A 179 -36.19 19.52 20.30
C ASP A 179 -36.73 20.95 20.45
N PRO A 180 -37.60 21.44 19.54
CA PRO A 180 -38.13 22.80 19.63
C PRO A 180 -38.82 23.07 20.98
N MET A 181 -39.29 22.01 21.67
CA MET A 181 -39.84 22.12 23.01
C MET A 181 -38.78 22.51 24.06
N MET A 182 -37.55 21.99 23.95
CA MET A 182 -36.43 22.35 24.84
C MET A 182 -35.99 23.81 24.63
N MET A 183 -36.01 24.32 23.39
CA MET A 183 -35.74 25.74 23.15
C MET A 183 -36.80 26.65 23.76
N GLY A 184 -38.08 26.22 23.73
CA GLY A 184 -39.16 26.93 24.39
C GLY A 184 -38.93 27.09 25.90
N ILE A 185 -38.49 26.02 26.57
CA ILE A 185 -38.19 26.03 28.01
C ILE A 185 -37.02 26.97 28.32
N ILE A 186 -35.92 26.88 27.57
CA ILE A 186 -34.73 27.72 27.80
C ILE A 186 -35.05 29.21 27.60
N LEU A 187 -35.84 29.55 26.57
CA LEU A 187 -36.28 30.93 26.32
C LEU A 187 -37.20 31.44 27.44
N PHE A 188 -38.11 30.59 27.92
CA PHE A 188 -39.01 30.93 29.01
C PHE A 188 -38.25 31.21 30.31
N ASP A 189 -37.29 30.34 30.67
CA ASP A 189 -36.45 30.52 31.86
C ASP A 189 -35.60 31.79 31.77
N ALA A 190 -35.02 32.08 30.59
CA ALA A 190 -34.25 33.31 30.37
C ALA A 190 -35.11 34.57 30.53
N LEU A 191 -36.34 34.56 30.00
CA LEU A 191 -37.29 35.68 30.16
C LEU A 191 -37.73 35.85 31.62
N LEU A 192 -37.96 34.76 32.33
CA LEU A 192 -38.36 34.78 33.73
C LEU A 192 -37.26 35.36 34.62
N LEU A 193 -36.00 34.95 34.40
CA LEU A 193 -34.84 35.50 35.08
C LEU A 193 -34.64 36.99 34.78
N ALA A 194 -34.79 37.41 33.52
CA ALA A 194 -34.69 38.81 33.13
C ALA A 194 -35.78 39.68 33.80
N TRP A 195 -37.00 39.16 33.89
CA TRP A 195 -38.11 39.84 34.55
C TRP A 195 -37.91 39.97 36.06
N LEU A 196 -37.46 38.90 36.72
CA LEU A 196 -37.11 38.95 38.15
C LEU A 196 -35.98 39.94 38.42
N PHE A 197 -34.95 39.94 37.58
CA PHE A 197 -33.83 40.87 37.68
C PHE A 197 -34.29 42.33 37.54
N TYR A 198 -35.20 42.61 36.61
CA TYR A 198 -35.81 43.93 36.45
C TYR A 198 -36.57 44.37 37.71
N LEU A 199 -37.35 43.47 38.32
CA LEU A 199 -38.08 43.77 39.56
C LEU A 199 -37.14 44.06 40.73
N ILE A 200 -36.04 43.32 40.85
CA ILE A 200 -35.02 43.56 41.87
C ILE A 200 -34.41 44.96 41.71
N ILE A 201 -33.99 45.32 40.50
CA ILE A 201 -33.43 46.65 40.21
C ILE A 201 -34.45 47.76 40.50
N LYS A 202 -35.70 47.58 40.05
CA LYS A 202 -36.77 48.55 40.28
C LYS A 202 -37.02 48.76 41.79
N ARG A 203 -37.03 47.67 42.57
CA ARG A 203 -37.22 47.74 44.02
C ARG A 203 -36.04 48.42 44.72
N LEU A 204 -34.81 48.15 44.30
CA LEU A 204 -33.62 48.82 44.82
C LEU A 204 -33.64 50.33 44.53
N ARG A 205 -34.09 50.75 43.34
CA ARG A 205 -34.23 52.17 42.97
C ARG A 205 -35.28 52.91 43.81
N MET A 206 -36.38 52.25 44.18
CA MET A 206 -37.41 52.87 45.04
C MET A 206 -36.98 53.00 46.50
N ARG A 207 -36.04 52.15 46.95
CA ARG A 207 -35.52 52.21 48.32
C ARG A 207 -34.49 53.33 48.53
N SER A 208 -33.87 53.83 47.47
CA SER A 208 -32.91 54.94 47.52
C SER A 208 -33.56 56.33 47.43
N THR A 209 -34.90 56.42 47.27
CA THR A 209 -35.65 57.68 47.15
C THR A 209 -36.42 58.09 48.40
N HIS A 210 -36.27 57.36 49.51
CA HIS A 210 -36.72 57.79 50.83
C HIS A 210 -35.50 57.97 51.74
N PRO A 211 -35.07 59.21 52.04
CA PRO A 211 -34.17 59.50 53.16
C PRO A 211 -34.84 59.24 54.51
#